data_AF-A0A8J7RYV5-F1
#
_entry.id   AF-A0A8J7RYV5-F1
#
_cell.length_a   1.000
_cell.length_b   1.000
_cell.length_c   1.000
_cell.angle_alpha   90.00
_cell.angle_beta   90.00
_cell.angle_gamma   90.00
#
_symmetry.space_group_name_H-M   'P 1'
#
loop_
_entity.id
_entity.type
_entity.pdbx_description
1 polymer ?
#
loop_
_entity_poly.entity_id
_entity_poly.type
_entity_poly.pdbx_seq_one_letter_code
_entity_poly.pdbx_strand_id
1 'polypeptide(L)'
;MNELFEDEYFRVLVKYYEKSLILEDPSDFHPVLSFYFFDALAHIEHTLCTYAINYQAPKNMMHQEYMRWRLDEEKKGDRPLFPGFVRWLKANHPEKFKKLPMLWRGIYDADNPASYRSFRIVLDPDSKRPVPAAFFADAVNEFFSREFFNGIYTDGSLGKLFEEYKSSVSA
;
A
#
# COMPACT_ATOMS: atom_id res chain seq x y z
N MET A 1 -1.20 -11.21 30.70
CA MET A 1 -1.29 -10.54 29.39
C MET A 1 0.12 -10.50 28.84
N ASN A 2 0.37 -10.95 27.61
CA ASN A 2 1.74 -10.98 27.06
C ASN A 2 2.19 -9.52 26.85
N GLU A 3 3.34 -9.12 27.41
CA GLU A 3 3.82 -7.72 27.45
C GLU A 3 3.87 -7.05 26.06
N LEU A 4 4.04 -7.84 25.00
CA LEU A 4 4.00 -7.37 23.62
C LEU A 4 2.65 -6.79 23.21
N PHE A 5 1.54 -7.23 23.81
CA PHE A 5 0.21 -6.70 23.50
C PHE A 5 -0.10 -5.36 24.16
N GLU A 6 0.78 -4.84 25.03
CA GLU A 6 0.70 -3.46 25.51
C GLU A 6 1.14 -2.47 24.42
N ASP A 7 2.01 -2.89 23.50
CA ASP A 7 2.46 -2.09 22.37
C ASP A 7 1.36 -1.97 21.29
N GLU A 8 1.01 -0.72 20.96
CA GLU A 8 -0.06 -0.44 19.99
C GLU A 8 0.29 -0.86 18.56
N TYR A 9 1.55 -0.77 18.15
CA TYR A 9 2.01 -1.18 16.82
C TYR A 9 2.03 -2.70 16.70
N PHE A 10 2.43 -3.40 17.75
CA PHE A 10 2.38 -4.86 17.80
C PHE A 10 0.95 -5.37 17.67
N ARG A 11 -0.03 -4.74 18.35
CA ARG A 11 -1.46 -5.09 18.17
C ARG A 11 -1.93 -4.92 16.72
N VAL A 12 -1.50 -3.85 16.06
CA VAL A 12 -1.83 -3.64 14.63
C VAL A 12 -1.12 -4.65 13.74
N LEU A 13 0.11 -5.01 14.06
CA LEU A 13 0.86 -6.05 13.34
C LEU A 13 0.17 -7.43 13.45
N VAL A 14 -0.34 -7.79 14.63
CA VAL A 14 -1.15 -9.01 14.80
C VAL A 14 -2.41 -8.92 13.93
N LYS A 15 -3.14 -7.80 13.99
CA LYS A 15 -4.32 -7.57 13.14
C LYS A 15 -3.99 -7.68 11.64
N TYR A 16 -2.84 -7.19 11.20
CA TYR A 16 -2.40 -7.29 9.81
C TYR A 16 -2.28 -8.76 9.38
N TYR A 17 -1.65 -9.62 10.19
CA TYR A 17 -1.54 -11.06 9.88
C TYR A 17 -2.85 -11.83 10.03
N GLU A 18 -3.75 -11.40 10.92
CA GLU A 18 -5.09 -11.98 11.01
C GLU A 18 -5.96 -11.59 9.80
N LYS A 19 -5.73 -10.41 9.23
CA LYS A 19 -6.47 -9.88 8.06
C LYS A 19 -5.90 -10.33 6.74
N SER A 20 -4.64 -10.78 6.68
CA SER A 20 -4.06 -11.43 5.50
C SER A 20 -4.79 -12.76 5.25
N LEU A 21 -5.99 -12.64 4.69
CA LEU A 21 -6.85 -13.71 4.23
C LEU A 21 -6.09 -14.57 3.22
N ILE A 22 -6.34 -15.87 3.29
CA ILE A 22 -6.01 -16.85 2.26
C ILE A 22 -6.69 -16.38 0.97
N LEU A 23 -5.95 -15.67 0.12
CA LEU A 23 -6.36 -15.37 -1.25
C LEU A 23 -6.31 -16.70 -2.00
N GLU A 24 -7.47 -17.25 -2.38
CA GLU A 24 -7.53 -18.55 -3.06
C GLU A 24 -6.73 -18.55 -4.36
N ASP A 25 -6.77 -17.43 -5.11
CA ASP A 25 -5.85 -17.18 -6.22
C ASP A 25 -5.69 -15.67 -6.54
N PRO A 26 -4.51 -15.05 -6.33
CA PRO A 26 -4.25 -13.68 -6.76
C PRO A 26 -4.01 -13.54 -8.28
N SER A 27 -4.06 -14.62 -9.06
CA SER A 27 -3.81 -14.61 -10.51
C SER A 27 -4.82 -13.76 -11.30
N ASP A 28 -6.04 -13.59 -10.81
CA ASP A 28 -7.08 -12.78 -11.46
C ASP A 28 -6.94 -11.26 -11.22
N PHE A 29 -6.03 -10.85 -10.32
CA PHE A 29 -5.80 -9.43 -10.05
C PHE A 29 -5.16 -8.74 -11.25
N HIS A 30 -5.54 -7.48 -11.46
CA HIS A 30 -4.88 -6.65 -12.44
C HIS A 30 -3.38 -6.52 -12.07
N PRO A 31 -2.42 -6.86 -12.95
CA PRO A 31 -1.02 -7.06 -12.58
C PRO A 31 -0.36 -5.81 -11.97
N VAL A 32 -0.72 -4.63 -12.48
CA VAL A 32 -0.23 -3.36 -11.90
C VAL A 32 -0.84 -3.09 -10.53
N LEU A 33 -2.16 -3.21 -10.37
CA LEU A 33 -2.85 -2.93 -9.10
C LEU A 33 -2.42 -3.94 -8.02
N SER A 34 -2.23 -5.19 -8.40
CA SER A 34 -1.68 -6.27 -7.56
C SER A 34 -0.29 -5.91 -7.05
N PHE A 35 0.61 -5.45 -7.93
CA PHE A 35 1.96 -5.02 -7.53
C PHE A 35 1.91 -3.90 -6.48
N TYR A 36 1.16 -2.82 -6.72
CA TYR A 36 1.08 -1.71 -5.78
C TYR A 36 0.29 -2.04 -4.50
N PHE A 37 -0.55 -3.08 -4.54
CA PHE A 37 -1.26 -3.58 -3.37
C PHE A 37 -0.28 -4.28 -2.45
N PHE A 38 0.48 -5.26 -2.98
CA PHE A 38 1.51 -5.94 -2.21
C PHE A 38 2.63 -4.98 -1.77
N ASP A 39 3.00 -4.01 -2.61
CA ASP A 39 3.99 -2.99 -2.25
C ASP A 39 3.52 -2.17 -1.03
N ALA A 40 2.26 -1.72 -1.03
CA ALA A 40 1.70 -1.00 0.11
C ALA A 40 1.62 -1.84 1.38
N LEU A 41 1.19 -3.10 1.28
CA LEU A 41 1.15 -4.03 2.41
C LEU A 41 2.55 -4.27 2.99
N ALA A 42 3.54 -4.46 2.13
CA ALA A 42 4.92 -4.64 2.55
C ALA A 42 5.44 -3.38 3.27
N HIS A 43 5.14 -2.17 2.78
CA HIS A 43 5.54 -0.93 3.46
C HIS A 43 4.84 -0.76 4.82
N ILE A 44 3.56 -1.15 4.93
CA ILE A 44 2.83 -1.18 6.21
C ILE A 44 3.53 -2.12 7.19
N GLU A 45 3.76 -3.37 6.77
CA GLU A 45 4.38 -4.39 7.61
C GLU A 45 5.80 -3.99 8.02
N HIS A 46 6.61 -3.50 7.09
CA HIS A 46 7.97 -3.03 7.39
C HIS A 46 7.92 -1.93 8.45
N THR A 47 7.08 -0.91 8.24
CA THR A 47 6.99 0.22 9.16
C THR A 47 6.54 -0.23 10.55
N LEU A 48 5.48 -1.05 10.63
CA LEU A 48 5.00 -1.61 11.90
C LEU A 48 6.07 -2.44 12.60
N CYS A 49 6.81 -3.28 11.86
CA CYS A 49 7.89 -4.06 12.44
C CYS A 49 9.04 -3.16 12.94
N THR A 50 9.37 -2.07 12.25
CA THR A 50 10.39 -1.14 12.77
C THR A 50 9.97 -0.41 14.05
N TYR A 51 8.66 -0.31 14.32
CA TYR A 51 8.13 0.31 15.53
C TYR A 51 7.93 -0.69 16.67
N ALA A 52 7.54 -1.93 16.37
CA ALA A 52 7.20 -2.95 17.37
C ALA A 52 8.36 -3.91 17.72
N ILE A 53 9.31 -4.11 16.82
CA ILE A 53 10.43 -5.05 17.00
C ILE A 53 11.77 -4.40 16.65
N ASN A 54 12.87 -5.02 17.09
CA ASN A 54 14.21 -4.51 16.81
C ASN A 54 14.45 -4.41 15.30
N TYR A 55 14.90 -3.24 14.83
CA TYR A 55 15.24 -3.00 13.42
C TYR A 55 16.27 -3.99 12.85
N GLN A 56 17.19 -4.49 13.68
CA GLN A 56 18.19 -5.50 13.30
C GLN A 56 17.68 -6.94 13.39
N ALA A 57 16.40 -7.15 13.70
CA ALA A 57 15.81 -8.48 13.65
C ALA A 57 15.96 -9.07 12.23
N PRO A 58 16.30 -10.36 12.08
CA PRO A 58 16.45 -11.00 10.77
C PRO A 58 15.24 -10.78 9.85
N LYS A 59 14.02 -10.75 10.42
CA LYS A 59 12.79 -10.42 9.68
C LYS A 59 12.85 -9.05 9.00
N ASN A 60 13.26 -8.01 9.72
CA ASN A 60 13.37 -6.66 9.19
C ASN A 60 14.46 -6.56 8.12
N MET A 61 15.59 -7.26 8.32
CA MET A 61 16.67 -7.33 7.33
C MET A 61 16.20 -8.02 6.04
N MET A 62 15.51 -9.16 6.14
CA MET A 62 14.95 -9.85 4.96
C MET A 62 13.90 -9.00 4.24
N HIS A 63 13.04 -8.31 5.00
CA HIS A 63 12.06 -7.38 4.43
C HIS A 63 12.74 -6.30 3.59
N GLN A 64 13.90 -5.79 4.04
CA GLN A 64 14.67 -4.81 3.27
C GLN A 64 15.21 -5.37 1.96
N GLU A 65 15.56 -6.65 1.88
CA GLU A 65 15.97 -7.26 0.61
C GLU A 65 14.82 -7.26 -0.40
N TYR A 66 13.61 -7.62 0.04
CA TYR A 66 12.40 -7.50 -0.78
C TYR A 66 12.17 -6.04 -1.23
N MET A 67 12.31 -5.09 -0.30
CA MET A 67 12.13 -3.67 -0.58
C MET A 67 13.19 -3.06 -1.50
N ARG A 68 14.38 -3.67 -1.60
CA ARG A 68 15.38 -3.30 -2.61
C ARG A 68 15.01 -3.88 -3.96
N TRP A 69 14.64 -5.15 -4.01
CA TRP A 69 14.20 -5.80 -5.25
C TRP A 69 13.00 -5.10 -5.90
N ARG A 70 12.01 -4.69 -5.09
CA ARG A 70 10.80 -4.03 -5.61
C ARG A 70 11.09 -2.75 -6.38
N LEU A 71 12.20 -2.03 -6.07
CA LEU A 71 12.55 -0.78 -6.75
C LEU A 71 12.84 -0.99 -8.23
N ASP A 72 13.40 -2.13 -8.59
CA ASP A 72 13.65 -2.49 -9.98
C ASP A 72 12.40 -3.07 -10.64
N GLU A 73 11.56 -3.76 -9.87
CA GLU A 73 10.27 -4.25 -10.34
C GLU A 73 9.27 -3.13 -10.66
N GLU A 74 9.21 -2.06 -9.87
CA GLU A 74 8.30 -0.93 -10.08
C GLU A 74 8.50 -0.28 -11.47
N LYS A 75 9.69 -0.44 -12.05
CA LYS A 75 10.07 0.13 -13.36
C LYS A 75 9.64 -0.72 -14.56
N LYS A 76 9.11 -1.94 -14.33
CA LYS A 76 8.82 -2.90 -15.41
C LYS A 76 7.41 -2.77 -15.98
N GLY A 77 7.29 -2.94 -17.30
CA GLY A 77 6.00 -2.98 -17.99
C GLY A 77 5.16 -1.73 -17.72
N ASP A 78 3.88 -1.94 -17.42
CA ASP A 78 2.92 -0.86 -17.19
C ASP A 78 2.96 -0.28 -15.76
N ARG A 79 3.78 -0.83 -14.86
CA ARG A 79 3.84 -0.41 -13.44
C ARG A 79 4.19 1.08 -13.24
N PRO A 80 5.09 1.70 -14.03
CA PRO A 80 5.38 3.14 -13.92
C PRO A 80 4.18 4.05 -14.19
N LEU A 81 3.11 3.54 -14.81
CA LEU A 81 1.91 4.32 -15.11
C LEU A 81 1.05 4.58 -13.86
N PHE A 82 1.19 3.76 -12.81
CA PHE A 82 0.30 3.82 -11.65
C PHE A 82 0.28 5.17 -10.91
N PRO A 83 1.41 5.84 -10.62
CA PRO A 83 1.36 7.19 -10.04
C PRO A 83 0.60 8.18 -10.93
N GLY A 84 0.73 8.06 -12.26
CA GLY A 84 -0.04 8.87 -13.21
C GLY A 84 -1.53 8.51 -13.21
N PHE A 85 -1.87 7.23 -13.10
CA PHE A 85 -3.24 6.74 -12.98
C PHE A 85 -3.94 7.32 -11.74
N VAL A 86 -3.29 7.34 -10.58
CA VAL A 86 -3.86 7.91 -9.35
C VAL A 86 -4.18 9.41 -9.53
N ARG A 87 -3.29 10.17 -10.18
CA ARG A 87 -3.54 11.59 -10.51
C ARG A 87 -4.69 11.74 -11.51
N TRP A 88 -4.72 10.89 -12.54
CA TRP A 88 -5.79 10.88 -13.53
C TRP A 88 -7.15 10.55 -12.89
N LEU A 89 -7.21 9.61 -11.95
CA LEU A 89 -8.42 9.31 -11.17
C LEU A 89 -8.87 10.53 -10.36
N LYS A 90 -7.95 11.25 -9.71
CA LYS A 90 -8.29 12.46 -8.95
C LYS A 90 -8.97 13.52 -9.84
N ALA A 91 -8.50 13.67 -11.08
CA ALA A 91 -9.02 14.67 -12.02
C ALA A 91 -10.32 14.25 -12.72
N ASN A 92 -10.42 12.99 -13.16
CA ASN A 92 -11.51 12.52 -14.03
C ASN A 92 -12.58 11.70 -13.31
N HIS A 93 -12.21 11.02 -12.21
CA HIS A 93 -13.09 10.16 -11.41
C HIS A 93 -12.91 10.43 -9.91
N PRO A 94 -13.17 11.66 -9.43
CA PRO A 94 -12.88 12.07 -8.05
C PRO A 94 -13.61 11.21 -7.00
N GLU A 95 -14.79 10.66 -7.33
CA GLU A 95 -15.52 9.72 -6.49
C GLU A 95 -14.82 8.37 -6.34
N LYS A 96 -14.15 7.88 -7.40
CA LYS A 96 -13.32 6.67 -7.35
C LYS A 96 -12.02 6.94 -6.63
N PHE A 97 -11.40 8.10 -6.87
CA PHE A 97 -10.21 8.51 -6.14
C PHE A 97 -10.46 8.51 -4.62
N LYS A 98 -11.56 9.13 -4.14
CA LYS A 98 -11.91 9.17 -2.71
C LYS A 98 -12.07 7.79 -2.06
N LYS A 99 -12.38 6.75 -2.85
CA LYS A 99 -12.55 5.37 -2.40
C LYS A 99 -11.26 4.55 -2.44
N LEU A 100 -10.18 5.09 -3.01
CA LEU A 100 -8.87 4.43 -2.93
C LEU A 100 -8.39 4.38 -1.47
N PRO A 101 -7.63 3.33 -1.10
CA PRO A 101 -6.98 3.27 0.19
C PRO A 101 -6.24 4.56 0.49
N MET A 102 -6.41 5.07 1.70
CA MET A 102 -5.88 6.34 2.17
C MET A 102 -4.36 6.41 2.02
N LEU A 103 -3.67 5.26 2.14
CA LEU A 103 -2.23 5.19 1.90
C LEU A 103 -1.88 5.45 0.43
N TRP A 104 -2.59 4.83 -0.53
CA TRP A 104 -2.37 5.09 -1.95
C TRP A 104 -2.67 6.55 -2.31
N ARG A 105 -3.77 7.10 -1.78
CA ARG A 105 -4.07 8.53 -1.93
C ARG A 105 -2.96 9.39 -1.35
N GLY A 106 -2.46 9.07 -0.16
CA GLY A 106 -1.41 9.84 0.49
C GLY A 106 -0.10 9.82 -0.30
N ILE A 107 0.36 8.65 -0.72
CA ILE A 107 1.68 8.46 -1.33
C ILE A 107 1.72 8.96 -2.79
N TYR A 108 0.64 8.78 -3.55
CA TYR A 108 0.64 9.03 -5.00
C TYR A 108 -0.13 10.29 -5.41
N ASP A 109 -0.76 11.00 -4.48
CA ASP A 109 -1.27 12.35 -4.70
C ASP A 109 -0.13 13.38 -4.57
N ALA A 110 0.14 14.11 -5.64
CA ALA A 110 1.23 15.10 -5.67
C ALA A 110 1.04 16.27 -4.69
N ASP A 111 -0.20 16.51 -4.25
CA ASP A 111 -0.53 17.55 -3.27
C ASP A 111 -0.32 17.08 -1.81
N ASN A 112 0.02 15.81 -1.61
CA ASN A 112 0.22 15.22 -0.29
C ASN A 112 1.72 14.96 -0.04
N PRO A 113 2.28 15.40 1.10
CA PRO A 113 3.71 15.21 1.38
C PRO A 113 4.09 13.78 1.78
N ALA A 114 3.11 12.88 1.94
CA ALA A 114 3.36 11.51 2.34
C ALA A 114 4.20 10.76 1.30
N SER A 115 5.16 9.98 1.77
CA SER A 115 6.08 9.24 0.91
C SER A 115 6.65 8.01 1.60
N TYR A 116 7.16 7.07 0.80
CA TYR A 116 8.01 6.00 1.31
C TYR A 116 9.45 6.50 1.46
N ARG A 117 9.96 6.56 2.69
CA ARG A 117 11.33 7.02 3.00
C ARG A 117 12.09 5.92 3.73
N SER A 118 13.17 5.46 3.11
CA SER A 118 13.90 4.28 3.60
C SER A 118 12.95 3.10 3.86
N PHE A 119 12.01 2.88 2.93
CA PHE A 119 10.96 1.86 2.99
C PHE A 119 9.92 2.01 4.10
N ARG A 120 9.97 3.10 4.89
CA ARG A 120 8.96 3.41 5.90
C ARG A 120 7.92 4.37 5.36
N ILE A 121 6.69 4.24 5.84
CA ILE A 121 5.64 5.21 5.60
C ILE A 121 5.93 6.47 6.43
N VAL A 122 6.02 7.61 5.74
CA VAL A 122 6.16 8.93 6.36
C VAL A 122 5.02 9.79 5.85
N LEU A 123 4.16 10.28 6.75
CA LEU A 123 3.01 11.13 6.38
C LEU A 123 3.38 12.60 6.21
N ASP A 124 4.28 13.07 7.07
CA ASP A 124 4.79 14.43 7.05
C ASP A 124 6.33 14.37 7.19
N PRO A 125 7.08 14.73 6.13
CA PRO A 125 8.53 14.87 6.12
C PRO A 125 9.14 15.67 7.27
N ASP A 126 8.43 16.70 7.74
CA ASP A 126 8.93 17.65 8.74
C ASP A 126 8.58 17.20 10.16
N SER A 127 7.67 16.22 10.28
CA SER A 127 7.32 15.62 11.55
C SER A 127 8.39 14.63 12.02
N LYS A 128 8.78 14.77 13.28
CA LYS A 128 9.64 13.81 13.99
C LYS A 128 8.84 12.73 14.74
N ARG A 129 7.51 12.82 14.72
CA ARG A 129 6.64 11.88 15.44
C ARG A 129 6.49 10.59 14.62
N PRO A 130 6.43 9.42 15.28
CA PRO A 130 6.04 8.21 14.59
C PRO A 130 4.63 8.35 14.01
N VAL A 131 4.37 7.63 12.92
CA VAL A 131 3.02 7.54 12.35
C VAL A 131 2.11 6.84 13.38
N PRO A 132 0.93 7.38 13.72
CA PRO A 132 0.07 6.79 14.75
C PRO A 132 -0.34 5.35 14.42
N ALA A 133 -0.42 4.46 15.41
CA ALA A 133 -0.89 3.08 15.21
C ALA A 133 -2.29 3.01 14.56
N ALA A 134 -3.18 3.94 14.92
CA ALA A 134 -4.52 4.04 14.34
C ALA A 134 -4.50 4.21 12.81
N PHE A 135 -3.54 4.97 12.27
CA PHE A 135 -3.37 5.13 10.81
C PHE A 135 -3.16 3.78 10.13
N PHE A 136 -2.27 2.94 10.69
CA PHE A 136 -2.01 1.61 10.14
C PHE A 136 -3.21 0.69 10.29
N ALA A 137 -3.91 0.77 11.43
CA ALA A 137 -5.11 -0.02 11.66
C ALA A 137 -6.21 0.27 10.63
N ASP A 138 -6.37 1.54 10.25
CA ASP A 138 -7.31 2.00 9.24
C ASP A 138 -6.84 1.62 7.83
N ALA A 139 -5.57 1.84 7.50
CA ALA A 139 -4.99 1.44 6.22
C ALA A 139 -5.17 -0.07 5.96
N VAL A 140 -4.89 -0.92 6.96
CA VAL A 140 -5.13 -2.36 6.88
C VAL A 140 -6.62 -2.65 6.65
N ASN A 141 -7.54 -2.00 7.36
CA ASN A 141 -8.97 -2.21 7.12
C ASN A 141 -9.40 -1.85 5.69
N GLU A 142 -8.89 -0.75 5.14
CA GLU A 142 -9.24 -0.30 3.80
C GLU A 142 -8.68 -1.23 2.71
N PHE A 143 -7.41 -1.64 2.81
CA PHE A 143 -6.79 -2.58 1.89
C PHE A 143 -7.43 -3.96 1.92
N PHE A 144 -7.96 -4.37 3.08
CA PHE A 144 -8.67 -5.64 3.21
C PHE A 144 -10.21 -5.49 3.10
N SER A 145 -10.69 -4.33 2.65
CA SER A 145 -12.13 -4.12 2.45
C SER A 145 -12.63 -4.83 1.20
N ARG A 146 -13.85 -5.38 1.27
CA ARG A 146 -14.49 -6.05 0.12
C ARG A 146 -14.67 -5.10 -1.06
N GLU A 147 -14.97 -3.83 -0.81
CA GLU A 147 -15.14 -2.83 -1.86
C GLU A 147 -13.83 -2.62 -2.64
N PHE A 148 -12.71 -2.50 -1.95
CA PHE A 148 -11.40 -2.37 -2.59
C PHE A 148 -11.00 -3.65 -3.33
N PHE A 149 -11.13 -4.81 -2.69
CA PHE A 149 -10.77 -6.10 -3.31
C PHE A 149 -11.51 -6.34 -4.62
N ASN A 150 -12.83 -6.13 -4.64
CA ASN A 150 -13.62 -6.27 -5.87
C ASN A 150 -13.17 -5.28 -6.97
N GLY A 151 -12.48 -4.21 -6.61
CA GLY A 151 -11.97 -3.20 -7.55
C GLY A 151 -10.70 -3.62 -8.28
N ILE A 152 -9.79 -4.36 -7.63
CA ILE A 152 -8.44 -4.64 -8.12
C ILE A 152 -8.33 -5.81 -9.11
N TYR A 153 -9.40 -6.58 -9.30
CA TYR A 153 -9.49 -7.59 -10.34
C TYR A 153 -9.35 -6.99 -11.74
N THR A 154 -8.89 -7.79 -12.70
CA THR A 154 -8.71 -7.36 -14.10
C THR A 154 -10.01 -6.82 -14.71
N ASP A 155 -11.13 -7.46 -14.44
CA ASP A 155 -12.48 -7.03 -14.85
C ASP A 155 -13.18 -6.14 -13.80
N GLY A 156 -12.52 -5.90 -12.67
CA GLY A 156 -12.95 -5.05 -11.58
C GLY A 156 -12.98 -3.57 -11.96
N SER A 157 -13.62 -2.76 -11.12
CA SER A 157 -13.86 -1.36 -11.47
C SER A 157 -12.59 -0.50 -11.54
N LEU A 158 -11.55 -0.80 -10.74
CA LEU A 158 -10.27 -0.10 -10.84
C LEU A 158 -9.41 -0.66 -11.98
N GLY A 159 -9.45 -1.97 -12.22
CA GLY A 159 -8.75 -2.60 -13.35
C GLY A 159 -9.17 -2.00 -14.70
N LYS A 160 -10.48 -1.88 -14.93
CA LYS A 160 -11.02 -1.24 -16.15
C LYS A 160 -10.60 0.22 -16.30
N LEU A 161 -10.63 0.99 -15.22
CA LEU A 161 -10.19 2.40 -15.23
C LEU A 161 -8.69 2.53 -15.50
N PHE A 162 -7.87 1.60 -15.03
CA PHE A 162 -6.44 1.59 -15.32
C PHE A 162 -6.18 1.37 -16.81
N GLU A 163 -6.89 0.42 -17.43
CA GLU A 163 -6.78 0.14 -18.87
C GLU A 163 -7.29 1.31 -19.74
N GLU A 164 -8.35 1.99 -19.29
CA GLU A 164 -8.83 3.23 -19.90
C GLU A 164 -7.76 4.33 -19.85
N TYR A 165 -7.18 4.56 -18.67
CA TYR A 165 -6.09 5.52 -18.50
C TYR A 165 -4.88 5.16 -19.38
N LYS A 166 -4.45 3.89 -19.39
CA LYS A 166 -3.33 3.41 -20.21
C LYS A 166 -3.56 3.71 -21.69
N SER A 167 -4.78 3.46 -22.17
CA SER A 167 -5.17 3.78 -23.55
C SER A 167 -5.12 5.29 -23.83
N SER A 168 -5.52 6.12 -22.86
CA SER A 168 -5.52 7.58 -23.01
C SER A 168 -4.14 8.23 -23.09
N VAL A 169 -3.11 7.59 -22.53
CA VAL A 169 -1.72 8.11 -22.54
C VAL A 169 -0.83 7.44 -23.60
N SER A 170 -1.33 6.38 -24.23
CA SER A 170 -0.65 5.67 -25.32
C SER A 170 -1.09 6.13 -26.71
N ALA A 171 -2.11 7.00 -26.78
CA ALA A 171 -2.60 7.67 -27.99
C ALA A 171 -1.92 9.02 -28.19
#